data_AF-M3B893-F1
#
_entry.id   AF-M3B893-F1
#
_cell.length_a   1.000
_cell.length_b   1.000
_cell.length_c   1.000
_cell.angle_alpha   90.00
_cell.angle_beta   90.00
_cell.angle_gamma   90.00
#
_symmetry.space_group_name_H-M   'P 1'
#
loop_
_entity.id
_entity.type
_entity.pdbx_description
1 polymer ?
#
loop_
_entity_poly.entity_id
_entity_poly.type
_entity_poly.pdbx_seq_one_letter_code
_entity_poly.pdbx_strand_id
1 'polypeptide(L)'
;MAHLGRVFGSKHVREVVGPDGKNFNDFAATIAMFTYEELISGSEPLEQGDEQVLVASWWVQSRDPKKDLKDFATELKPLVVGAFGDLSRKVVVNVALPDEAGMLKYFTGDIAPSYSACYQVYLTDKAQVADFLDKKATLEERAAELVVQETTFATFGIRSVVLDQTRGVRFDASRQPRLS
;
A
#
# COMPACT_ATOMS: atom_id res chain seq x y z
N MET A 1 -11.88 11.44 7.22
CA MET A 1 -12.83 10.83 6.27
C MET A 1 -13.89 11.81 5.76
N ALA A 2 -14.67 12.49 6.60
CA ALA A 2 -15.72 13.43 6.15
C ALA A 2 -15.22 14.58 5.25
N HIS A 3 -14.00 15.09 5.51
CA HIS A 3 -13.41 16.18 4.72
C HIS A 3 -12.99 15.73 3.31
N LEU A 4 -12.25 14.61 3.20
CA LEU A 4 -11.81 14.04 1.92
C LEU A 4 -13.01 13.68 1.02
N GLY A 5 -13.98 12.93 1.55
CA GLY A 5 -15.19 12.60 0.79
C GLY A 5 -15.99 13.84 0.35
N ARG A 6 -16.04 14.89 1.18
CA ARG A 6 -16.71 16.15 0.83
C ARG A 6 -15.95 16.95 -0.23
N VAL A 7 -14.62 17.00 -0.17
CA VAL A 7 -13.78 17.69 -1.15
C VAL A 7 -13.84 16.99 -2.50
N PHE A 8 -13.62 15.67 -2.54
CA PHE A 8 -13.68 14.89 -3.78
C PHE A 8 -15.09 14.75 -4.35
N GLY A 9 -16.12 14.77 -3.50
CA GLY A 9 -17.52 14.81 -3.91
C GLY A 9 -18.00 16.18 -4.40
N SER A 10 -17.17 17.23 -4.30
CA SER A 10 -17.58 18.59 -4.68
C SER A 10 -17.74 18.74 -6.19
N LYS A 11 -18.64 19.65 -6.60
CA LYS A 11 -18.87 19.98 -8.02
C LYS A 11 -17.58 20.44 -8.72
N HIS A 12 -16.80 21.27 -8.05
CA HIS A 12 -15.54 21.80 -8.60
C HIS A 12 -14.53 20.67 -8.86
N VAL A 13 -14.35 19.75 -7.91
CA VAL A 13 -13.45 18.60 -8.14
C VAL A 13 -13.98 17.73 -9.27
N ARG A 14 -15.29 17.44 -9.35
CA ARG A 14 -15.83 16.61 -10.45
C ARG A 14 -15.69 17.23 -11.84
N GLU A 15 -15.90 18.53 -11.96
CA GLU A 15 -16.01 19.20 -13.27
C GLU A 15 -14.69 19.83 -13.75
N VAL A 16 -13.79 20.18 -12.84
CA VAL A 16 -12.57 20.94 -13.17
C VAL A 16 -11.30 20.14 -12.94
N VAL A 17 -11.20 19.44 -11.81
CA VAL A 17 -9.99 18.69 -11.42
C VAL A 17 -10.07 17.24 -11.94
N GLY A 18 -11.21 16.59 -11.74
CA GLY A 18 -11.59 15.23 -12.13
C GLY A 18 -11.21 14.84 -13.56
N PRO A 19 -11.50 15.69 -14.57
CA PRO A 19 -11.14 15.41 -15.96
C PRO A 19 -9.64 15.23 -16.21
N ASP A 20 -8.77 15.84 -15.40
CA ASP A 20 -7.31 15.67 -15.49
C ASP A 20 -6.84 14.33 -14.89
N GLY A 21 -7.67 13.72 -14.02
CA GLY A 21 -7.45 12.40 -13.45
C GLY A 21 -7.22 11.30 -14.49
N LYS A 22 -7.79 11.45 -15.70
CA LYS A 22 -7.54 10.50 -16.81
C LYS A 22 -6.08 10.41 -17.24
N ASN A 23 -5.31 11.47 -17.03
CA ASN A 23 -3.88 11.53 -17.34
C ASN A 23 -3.00 11.44 -16.08
N PHE A 24 -3.62 11.44 -14.89
CA PHE A 24 -2.94 11.37 -13.61
C PHE A 24 -2.94 9.91 -13.12
N ASN A 25 -1.77 9.28 -13.14
CA ASN A 25 -1.60 7.92 -12.62
C ASN A 25 -0.53 7.93 -11.53
N ASP A 26 -0.96 8.07 -10.28
CA ASP A 26 -0.11 7.89 -9.11
C ASP A 26 -0.60 6.67 -8.31
N PHE A 27 -0.54 5.52 -8.97
CA PHE A 27 -1.00 4.23 -8.45
C PHE A 27 -0.40 3.89 -7.07
N ALA A 28 0.87 4.27 -6.84
CA ALA A 28 1.55 4.05 -5.57
C ALA A 28 1.04 4.98 -4.46
N ALA A 29 0.75 6.26 -4.74
CA ALA A 29 0.18 7.18 -3.75
C ALA A 29 -1.31 6.89 -3.47
N THR A 30 -2.04 6.33 -4.44
CA THR A 30 -3.49 6.11 -4.34
C THR A 30 -3.88 5.22 -3.17
N ILE A 31 -3.12 4.16 -2.92
CA ILE A 31 -3.43 3.18 -1.87
C ILE A 31 -3.27 3.78 -0.48
N ALA A 32 -2.23 4.59 -0.25
CA ALA A 32 -2.06 5.27 1.04
C ALA A 32 -3.22 6.23 1.37
N MET A 33 -4.03 6.64 0.39
CA MET A 33 -5.14 7.57 0.57
C MET A 33 -6.48 6.92 0.91
N PHE A 34 -6.69 5.63 0.58
CA PHE A 34 -7.97 4.93 0.73
C PHE A 34 -7.85 3.57 1.41
N THR A 35 -6.90 3.43 2.34
CA THR A 35 -6.75 2.20 3.11
C THR A 35 -6.89 2.44 4.60
N TYR A 36 -7.27 1.38 5.30
CA TYR A 36 -6.97 1.22 6.72
C TYR A 36 -5.63 0.51 6.85
N GLU A 37 -4.70 1.13 7.58
CA GLU A 37 -3.39 0.56 7.88
C GLU A 37 -3.44 -0.18 9.24
N GLU A 38 -2.92 -1.41 9.28
CA GLU A 38 -2.81 -2.22 10.49
C GLU A 38 -1.42 -2.87 10.57
N LEU A 39 -0.76 -2.75 11.73
CA LEU A 39 0.44 -3.52 12.05
C LEU A 39 0.04 -4.97 12.35
N ILE A 40 0.57 -5.93 11.59
CA ILE A 40 0.24 -7.35 11.76
C ILE A 40 1.38 -8.21 12.28
N SER A 41 2.63 -7.73 12.22
CA SER A 41 3.81 -8.36 12.83
C SER A 41 4.93 -7.34 13.04
N GLY A 42 5.79 -7.57 14.04
CA GLY A 42 6.88 -6.68 14.43
C GLY A 42 6.50 -5.65 15.51
N SER A 43 7.34 -4.63 15.69
CA SER A 43 7.17 -3.56 16.68
C SER A 43 6.92 -2.19 16.03
N GLU A 44 6.20 -1.29 16.73
CA GLU A 44 6.00 0.12 16.36
C GLU A 44 7.21 1.03 16.69
N PRO A 45 7.25 2.26 16.14
CA PRO A 45 8.04 2.65 14.97
C PRO A 45 9.56 2.72 15.21
N LEU A 46 10.29 2.68 14.09
CA LEU A 46 11.75 2.77 14.00
C LEU A 46 12.29 3.98 14.79
N GLU A 47 13.38 3.78 15.53
CA GLU A 47 14.16 4.91 16.04
C GLU A 47 14.66 5.76 14.86
N GLN A 48 14.70 7.08 15.08
CA GLN A 48 15.08 8.07 14.08
C GLN A 48 16.54 7.83 13.64
N GLY A 49 16.71 7.16 12.50
CA GLY A 49 18.00 6.74 11.94
C GLY A 49 17.84 5.85 10.70
N ASP A 50 16.74 5.11 10.61
CA ASP A 50 16.33 4.37 9.41
C ASP A 50 15.62 5.30 8.39
N GLU A 51 16.27 6.39 7.97
CA GLU A 51 15.71 7.35 6.99
C GLU A 51 15.35 6.71 5.64
N GLN A 52 15.87 5.50 5.38
CA GLN A 52 15.68 4.74 4.15
C GLN A 52 15.54 3.25 4.49
N VAL A 53 14.32 2.72 4.37
CA VAL A 53 14.06 1.29 4.62
C VAL A 53 13.63 0.63 3.33
N LEU A 54 14.22 -0.53 3.03
CA LEU A 54 13.76 -1.37 1.93
C LEU A 54 12.40 -1.98 2.28
N VAL A 55 11.40 -1.72 1.45
CA VAL A 55 10.05 -2.23 1.63
C VAL A 55 9.66 -3.02 0.38
N ALA A 56 9.19 -4.24 0.60
CA ALA A 56 8.46 -5.01 -0.40
C ALA A 56 6.96 -4.77 -0.19
N SER A 57 6.30 -4.20 -1.19
CA SER A 57 4.85 -4.01 -1.21
C SER A 57 4.23 -5.09 -2.07
N TRP A 58 3.50 -6.01 -1.46
CA TRP A 58 2.79 -7.11 -2.12
C TRP A 58 1.32 -6.76 -2.29
N TRP A 59 0.90 -6.60 -3.54
CA TRP A 59 -0.40 -6.14 -3.97
C TRP A 59 -1.28 -7.33 -4.29
N VAL A 60 -2.36 -7.51 -3.53
CA VAL A 60 -3.13 -8.75 -3.52
C VAL A 60 -4.56 -8.51 -3.96
N GLN A 61 -5.03 -9.32 -4.90
CA GLN A 61 -6.43 -9.35 -5.31
C GLN A 61 -7.14 -10.58 -4.74
N SER A 62 -8.28 -10.37 -4.10
CA SER A 62 -9.18 -11.46 -3.66
C SER A 62 -9.75 -12.20 -4.86
N ARG A 63 -9.80 -13.53 -4.77
CA ARG A 63 -10.47 -14.39 -5.75
C ARG A 63 -11.99 -14.25 -5.70
N ASP A 64 -12.53 -13.91 -4.54
CA ASP A 64 -13.95 -13.57 -4.38
C ASP A 64 -14.13 -12.03 -4.45
N PRO A 65 -14.72 -11.50 -5.53
CA PRO A 65 -14.91 -10.06 -5.72
C PRO A 65 -16.00 -9.46 -4.81
N LYS A 66 -16.82 -10.30 -4.15
CA LYS A 66 -17.87 -9.87 -3.22
C LYS A 66 -17.44 -9.98 -1.77
N LYS A 67 -16.25 -10.54 -1.51
CA LYS A 67 -15.74 -10.74 -0.17
C LYS A 67 -15.50 -9.40 0.51
N ASP A 68 -15.91 -9.32 1.77
CA ASP A 68 -15.54 -8.18 2.60
C ASP A 68 -14.01 -8.12 2.73
N LEU A 69 -13.45 -6.93 2.49
CA LEU A 69 -12.00 -6.75 2.41
C LEU A 69 -11.31 -6.93 3.77
N LYS A 70 -12.01 -6.65 4.87
CA LYS A 70 -11.51 -6.88 6.22
C LYS A 70 -11.50 -8.36 6.56
N ASP A 71 -12.54 -9.09 6.18
CA ASP A 71 -12.59 -10.55 6.35
C ASP A 71 -11.50 -11.23 5.51
N PHE A 72 -11.33 -10.81 4.25
CA PHE A 72 -10.23 -11.25 3.39
C PHE A 72 -8.86 -11.02 4.04
N ALA A 73 -8.59 -9.81 4.54
CA ALA A 73 -7.33 -9.49 5.19
C ALA A 73 -7.12 -10.32 6.46
N THR A 74 -8.19 -10.58 7.23
CA THR A 74 -8.16 -11.39 8.46
C THR A 74 -7.79 -12.84 8.18
N GLU A 75 -8.36 -13.45 7.13
CA GLU A 75 -8.05 -14.83 6.74
C GLU A 75 -6.62 -14.99 6.22
N LEU A 76 -6.12 -14.00 5.46
CA LEU A 76 -4.79 -14.05 4.86
C LEU A 76 -3.68 -13.68 5.86
N LYS A 77 -4.00 -12.89 6.89
CA LYS A 77 -3.08 -12.44 7.95
C LYS A 77 -2.19 -13.55 8.55
N PRO A 78 -2.70 -14.69 9.05
CA PRO A 78 -1.85 -15.72 9.62
C PRO A 78 -0.85 -16.32 8.62
N LEU A 79 -1.24 -16.44 7.35
CA LEU A 79 -0.35 -16.95 6.29
C LEU A 79 0.78 -15.95 6.00
N VAL A 80 0.44 -14.66 5.93
CA VAL A 80 1.40 -13.57 5.73
C VAL A 80 2.38 -13.47 6.90
N VAL A 81 1.89 -13.52 8.14
CA VAL A 81 2.73 -13.50 9.33
C VAL A 81 3.67 -14.71 9.35
N GLY A 82 3.17 -15.91 9.02
CA GLY A 82 4.00 -17.11 8.93
C GLY A 82 5.04 -17.05 7.80
N ALA A 83 4.75 -16.37 6.69
CA ALA A 83 5.69 -16.22 5.58
C ALA A 83 6.78 -15.19 5.89
N PHE A 84 6.39 -14.00 6.36
CA PHE A 84 7.26 -12.81 6.39
C PHE A 84 7.60 -12.30 7.79
N GLY A 85 6.99 -12.82 8.84
CA GLY A 85 7.21 -12.37 10.22
C GLY A 85 8.69 -12.40 10.62
N ASP A 86 9.35 -13.54 10.40
CA ASP A 86 10.78 -13.70 10.73
C ASP A 86 11.73 -13.04 9.71
N LEU A 87 11.24 -12.77 8.50
CA LEU A 87 12.03 -12.15 7.44
C LEU A 87 12.16 -10.63 7.64
N SER A 88 11.21 -10.01 8.33
CA SER A 88 11.00 -8.57 8.31
C SER A 88 11.09 -7.96 9.70
N ARG A 89 11.42 -6.66 9.76
CA ARG A 89 11.33 -5.89 11.01
C ARG A 89 9.87 -5.70 11.42
N LYS A 90 9.01 -5.50 10.42
CA LYS A 90 7.58 -5.37 10.59
C LYS A 90 6.85 -5.69 9.30
N VAL A 91 5.61 -6.11 9.47
CA VAL A 91 4.65 -6.28 8.37
C VAL A 91 3.41 -5.45 8.68
N VAL A 92 3.02 -4.66 7.69
CA VAL A 92 1.84 -3.80 7.76
C VAL A 92 0.89 -4.20 6.64
N VAL A 93 -0.40 -4.31 6.94
CA VAL A 93 -1.44 -4.49 5.93
C VAL A 93 -2.16 -3.17 5.70
N ASN A 94 -2.36 -2.83 4.43
CA ASN A 94 -3.21 -1.75 3.97
C ASN A 94 -4.44 -2.38 3.33
N VAL A 95 -5.58 -2.36 4.04
CA VAL A 95 -6.86 -2.91 3.55
C VAL A 95 -7.61 -1.80 2.84
N ALA A 96 -8.02 -2.02 1.59
CA ALA A 96 -8.76 -1.01 0.85
C ALA A 96 -10.12 -0.71 1.51
N LEU A 97 -10.47 0.58 1.55
CA LEU A 97 -11.77 1.05 2.00
C LEU A 97 -12.78 0.98 0.85
N PRO A 98 -14.10 0.92 1.15
CA PRO A 98 -15.12 1.03 0.12
C PRO A 98 -15.00 2.33 -0.68
N ASP A 99 -14.97 2.23 -2.01
CA ASP A 99 -14.87 3.38 -2.93
C ASP A 99 -16.24 3.78 -3.50
N GLU A 100 -17.19 4.12 -2.62
CA GLU A 100 -18.56 4.47 -3.03
C GLU A 100 -18.63 5.71 -3.94
N ALA A 101 -17.64 6.60 -3.83
CA ALA A 101 -17.57 7.84 -4.61
C ALA A 101 -16.77 7.71 -5.91
N GLY A 102 -16.20 6.53 -6.22
CA GLY A 102 -15.39 6.30 -7.41
C GLY A 102 -14.07 7.08 -7.43
N MET A 103 -13.53 7.40 -6.26
CA MET A 103 -12.29 8.16 -6.08
C MET A 103 -11.07 7.37 -6.55
N LEU A 104 -11.05 6.04 -6.45
CA LEU A 104 -9.91 5.24 -6.93
C LEU A 104 -9.70 5.44 -8.43
N LYS A 105 -10.79 5.47 -9.20
CA LYS A 105 -10.73 5.70 -10.67
C LYS A 105 -10.08 7.03 -11.03
N TYR A 106 -10.19 8.05 -10.18
CA TYR A 106 -9.53 9.33 -10.41
C TYR A 106 -8.00 9.23 -10.38
N PHE A 107 -7.44 8.32 -9.58
CA PHE A 107 -5.99 8.18 -9.41
C PHE A 107 -5.36 7.01 -10.18
N THR A 108 -6.16 6.00 -10.53
CA THR A 108 -5.67 4.79 -11.20
C THR A 108 -6.16 4.66 -12.64
N GLY A 109 -7.15 5.47 -13.03
CA GLY A 109 -7.81 5.40 -14.34
C GLY A 109 -8.95 4.36 -14.40
N ASP A 110 -9.72 4.42 -15.48
CA ASP A 110 -10.97 3.64 -15.62
C ASP A 110 -10.78 2.11 -15.71
N ILE A 111 -9.58 1.65 -16.07
CA ILE A 111 -9.26 0.24 -16.34
C ILE A 111 -8.38 -0.40 -15.26
N ALA A 112 -8.13 0.30 -14.16
CA ALA A 112 -7.19 -0.19 -13.16
C ALA A 112 -7.70 -1.45 -12.43
N PRO A 113 -6.84 -2.44 -12.22
CA PRO A 113 -7.17 -3.56 -11.35
C PRO A 113 -7.44 -3.07 -9.93
N SER A 114 -8.51 -3.59 -9.32
CA SER A 114 -8.84 -3.34 -7.92
C SER A 114 -8.11 -4.33 -7.03
N TYR A 115 -7.28 -3.82 -6.13
CA TYR A 115 -6.56 -4.63 -5.14
C TYR A 115 -7.30 -4.63 -3.82
N SER A 116 -7.40 -5.80 -3.21
CA SER A 116 -8.11 -6.00 -1.94
C SER A 116 -7.26 -5.56 -0.75
N ALA A 117 -5.95 -5.80 -0.83
CA ALA A 117 -5.00 -5.38 0.19
C ALA A 117 -3.59 -5.15 -0.40
N CYS A 118 -2.78 -4.36 0.30
CA CYS A 118 -1.35 -4.26 0.07
C CYS A 118 -0.59 -4.57 1.36
N TYR A 119 0.24 -5.61 1.35
CA TYR A 119 1.10 -5.97 2.47
C TYR A 119 2.48 -5.35 2.29
N GLN A 120 2.88 -4.50 3.21
CA GLN A 120 4.19 -3.87 3.24
C GLN A 120 5.09 -4.63 4.20
N VAL A 121 6.11 -5.28 3.66
CA VAL A 121 7.11 -6.07 4.38
C VAL A 121 8.40 -5.25 4.44
N TYR A 122 8.80 -4.85 5.64
CA TYR A 122 9.96 -3.98 5.87
C TYR A 122 11.21 -4.85 6.02
N LEU A 123 12.00 -4.92 4.96
CA LEU A 123 13.23 -5.69 4.85
C LEU A 123 14.40 -4.92 5.48
N THR A 124 15.34 -5.67 6.06
CA THR A 124 16.56 -5.12 6.67
C THR A 124 17.71 -5.02 5.68
N ASP A 125 17.72 -5.87 4.66
CA ASP A 125 18.81 -5.99 3.70
C ASP A 125 18.27 -6.34 2.30
N LYS A 126 18.97 -5.91 1.25
CA LYS A 126 18.68 -6.29 -0.14
C LYS A 126 18.86 -7.79 -0.39
N ALA A 127 19.71 -8.48 0.37
CA ALA A 127 19.88 -9.92 0.30
C ALA A 127 18.56 -10.67 0.57
N GLN A 128 17.66 -10.09 1.37
CA GLN A 128 16.36 -10.67 1.72
C GLN A 128 15.33 -10.61 0.59
N VAL A 129 15.63 -9.95 -0.54
CA VAL A 129 14.73 -9.89 -1.70
C VAL A 129 14.50 -11.28 -2.28
N ALA A 130 15.55 -12.11 -2.38
CA ALA A 130 15.41 -13.48 -2.86
C ALA A 130 14.52 -14.32 -1.93
N ASP A 131 14.80 -14.28 -0.63
CA ASP A 131 14.00 -14.96 0.40
C ASP A 131 12.53 -14.51 0.39
N PHE A 132 12.29 -13.21 0.19
CA PHE A 132 10.94 -12.67 0.05
C PHE A 132 10.21 -13.29 -1.14
N LEU A 133 10.85 -13.38 -2.30
CA LEU A 133 10.25 -13.92 -3.52
C LEU A 133 9.90 -15.41 -3.35
N ASP A 134 10.80 -16.20 -2.76
CA ASP A 134 10.57 -17.62 -2.50
C ASP A 134 9.42 -17.84 -1.50
N LYS A 135 9.41 -17.06 -0.41
CA LYS A 135 8.32 -17.09 0.59
C LYS A 135 7.00 -16.61 0.01
N LYS A 136 7.01 -15.60 -0.87
CA LYS A 136 5.81 -15.12 -1.59
C LYS A 136 5.25 -16.21 -2.49
N ALA A 137 6.09 -16.90 -3.27
CA ALA A 137 5.63 -18.00 -4.14
C ALA A 137 4.96 -19.11 -3.32
N THR A 138 5.61 -19.54 -2.23
CA THR A 138 5.05 -20.55 -1.31
C THR A 138 3.74 -20.08 -0.66
N LEU A 139 3.67 -18.80 -0.27
CA LEU A 139 2.47 -18.19 0.29
C LEU A 139 1.31 -18.19 -0.73
N GLU A 140 1.58 -17.79 -1.96
CA GLU A 140 0.59 -17.72 -3.04
C GLU A 140 0.06 -19.10 -3.41
N GLU A 141 0.88 -20.14 -3.39
CA GLU A 141 0.44 -21.53 -3.54
C GLU A 141 -0.50 -21.95 -2.42
N ARG A 142 -0.14 -21.66 -1.16
CA ARG A 142 -0.97 -21.98 0.01
C ARG A 142 -2.27 -21.19 0.07
N ALA A 143 -2.27 -19.98 -0.49
CA ALA A 143 -3.41 -19.07 -0.54
C ALA A 143 -4.12 -19.07 -1.90
N ALA A 144 -3.91 -20.10 -2.75
CA ALA A 144 -4.45 -20.14 -4.12
C ALA A 144 -5.98 -19.97 -4.18
N GLU A 145 -6.71 -20.47 -3.17
CA GLU A 145 -8.16 -20.32 -3.06
C GLU A 145 -8.61 -18.90 -2.66
N LEU A 146 -7.71 -18.11 -2.06
CA LEU A 146 -7.99 -16.75 -1.58
C LEU A 146 -7.53 -15.68 -2.57
N VAL A 147 -6.42 -15.92 -3.27
CA VAL A 147 -5.70 -14.92 -4.05
C VAL A 147 -5.70 -15.26 -5.53
N VAL A 148 -5.86 -14.24 -6.38
CA VAL A 148 -5.63 -14.33 -7.83
C VAL A 148 -4.14 -14.11 -8.09
N GLN A 149 -3.41 -15.18 -8.40
CA GLN A 149 -1.95 -15.12 -8.57
C GLN A 149 -1.54 -14.31 -9.80
N GLU A 150 -2.35 -14.38 -10.86
CA GLU A 150 -2.07 -13.79 -12.18
C GLU A 150 -2.04 -12.27 -12.17
N THR A 151 -2.71 -11.65 -11.19
CA THR A 151 -2.87 -10.19 -11.08
C THR A 151 -2.23 -9.63 -9.82
N THR A 152 -1.75 -10.50 -8.93
CA THR A 152 -1.03 -10.16 -7.71
C THR A 152 0.45 -9.97 -8.02
N PHE A 153 1.06 -8.91 -7.49
CA PHE A 153 2.48 -8.59 -7.78
C PHE A 153 3.16 -7.95 -6.58
N ALA A 154 4.50 -7.90 -6.62
CA ALA A 154 5.29 -7.22 -5.61
C ALA A 154 6.15 -6.13 -6.23
N THR A 155 6.28 -5.00 -5.53
CA THR A 155 7.20 -3.91 -5.86
C THR A 155 8.16 -3.69 -4.73
N PHE A 156 9.42 -3.40 -5.04
CA PHE A 156 10.44 -3.09 -4.05
C PHE A 156 10.79 -1.61 -4.15
N GLY A 157 10.87 -0.94 -3.00
CA GLY A 157 11.21 0.47 -2.92
C GLY A 157 11.92 0.80 -1.63
N ILE A 158 12.65 1.92 -1.65
CA ILE A 158 13.18 2.52 -0.43
C ILE A 158 12.16 3.54 0.07
N ARG A 159 11.59 3.30 1.25
CA ARG A 159 10.66 4.23 1.90
C ARG A 159 11.45 5.20 2.77
N SER A 160 11.15 6.49 2.63
CA SER A 160 11.77 7.57 3.41
C SER A 160 10.71 8.43 4.08
N VAL A 161 11.04 9.01 5.23
CA VAL A 161 10.18 9.97 5.93
C VAL A 161 10.44 11.37 5.35
N VAL A 162 9.43 11.95 4.70
CA VAL A 162 9.53 13.29 4.08
C VAL A 162 9.03 14.40 5.02
N LEU A 163 8.04 14.11 5.86
CA LEU A 163 7.47 15.08 6.80
C LEU A 163 7.01 14.37 8.08
N ASP A 164 7.65 14.69 9.21
CA ASP A 164 7.23 14.23 10.53
C ASP A 164 6.59 15.38 11.31
N GLN A 165 5.26 15.46 11.23
CA GLN A 165 4.49 16.50 11.92
C GLN A 165 4.51 16.35 13.44
N THR A 166 4.68 15.12 13.96
CA THR A 166 4.71 14.87 15.41
C THR A 166 5.93 15.50 16.08
N ARG A 167 7.00 15.72 15.29
CA ARG A 167 8.25 16.32 15.76
C ARG A 167 8.45 17.76 15.28
N GLY A 168 7.41 18.38 14.69
CA GLY A 168 7.48 19.76 14.19
C GLY A 168 8.53 19.96 13.10
N VAL A 169 8.93 18.89 12.38
CA VAL A 169 9.89 18.98 11.29
C VAL A 169 9.24 19.77 10.16
N ARG A 170 9.75 20.99 9.94
CA ARG A 170 9.30 21.85 8.84
C ARG A 170 9.90 21.35 7.53
N PHE A 171 9.17 21.60 6.44
CA PHE A 171 9.67 21.34 5.10
C PHE A 171 11.02 22.05 4.87
N ASP A 172 12.06 21.29 4.53
CA ASP A 172 13.39 21.81 4.21
C ASP A 172 13.57 21.81 2.69
N ALA A 173 13.49 23.00 2.10
CA ALA A 173 13.63 23.21 0.67
C ALA A 173 15.02 22.79 0.14
N SER A 174 16.05 22.72 1.00
CA SER A 174 17.40 22.32 0.59
C SER A 174 17.55 20.82 0.33
N ARG A 175 16.62 19.99 0.81
CA ARG A 175 16.59 18.53 0.59
C ARG A 175 15.88 18.13 -0.71
N GLN A 176 15.35 19.09 -1.48
CA GLN A 176 14.69 18.79 -2.76
C GLN A 176 15.71 18.50 -3.86
N PRO A 177 15.44 17.56 -4.79
CA PRO A 177 16.25 17.36 -5.97
C PRO A 177 16.37 18.67 -6.74
N ARG A 178 17.59 19.15 -6.95
CA ARG A 178 17.83 20.27 -7.85
C ARG A 178 17.67 19.74 -9.27
N LEU A 179 16.59 20.12 -9.94
CA LEU A 179 16.43 19.90 -11.36
C LEU A 179 17.52 20.74 -12.06
N SER A 180 18.55 20.05 -12.56
CA SER A 180 19.56 20.61 -13.44
C SER A 180 19.03 20.73 -14.85
#